data_AF-A0A5J6JIB4-F1
#
_entry.id   AF-A0A5J6JIB4-F1
#
_cell.length_a   1.000
_cell.length_b   1.000
_cell.length_c   1.000
_cell.angle_alpha   90.00
_cell.angle_beta   90.00
_cell.angle_gamma   90.00
#
_symmetry.space_group_name_H-M   'P 1'
#
loop_
_entity.id
_entity.type
_entity.pdbx_description
1 polymer ?
#
loop_
_entity_poly.entity_id
_entity_poly.type
_entity_poly.pdbx_seq_one_letter_code
_entity_poly.pdbx_strand_id
1 'polypeptide(L)'
;MVWRRQGDSHGGLTLDRCCALTWRGLVGQSPYMVQNLVAVFSLLIGLGGLTLSFMDHRRKIRQEAQESALRAEEARQRHERDLEQQLQWIEREQRSQRGLERHQASLVKARFELRPSSLHNGWIVPEVVVENRSDQPVRDVRVAFLGDVIGESTTLDTGQDAFQLAPVQAARTSHKLRHVTVDFTDVAGIRWRRDGYGLLRRAQPGAGDPDAPGAWGEPEPPTVLGPASAPALPPVRQRVGFLRPAVALISVTLIAGGLWWLLRH
;
A
#
# COMPACT_ATOMS: atom_id res chain seq x y z
N MET A 1 22.03 -10.82 17.38
CA MET A 1 23.09 -10.05 16.70
C MET A 1 24.30 -10.01 17.61
N VAL A 2 25.38 -10.63 17.13
CA VAL A 2 26.56 -11.02 17.90
C VAL A 2 27.56 -9.85 17.92
N TRP A 3 27.90 -9.37 19.11
CA TRP A 3 28.99 -8.43 19.30
C TRP A 3 30.33 -9.16 19.15
N ARG A 4 31.04 -8.90 18.05
CA ARG A 4 32.38 -9.41 17.80
C ARG A 4 33.39 -8.48 18.50
N ARG A 5 33.91 -8.95 19.63
CA ARG A 5 35.03 -8.35 20.37
C ARG A 5 36.32 -8.73 19.63
N GLN A 6 36.99 -7.75 19.03
CA GLN A 6 38.31 -7.85 18.42
C GLN A 6 39.18 -6.94 19.32
N GLY A 7 40.13 -7.43 20.10
CA GLY A 7 41.12 -8.44 19.80
C GLY A 7 42.45 -7.70 19.77
N ASP A 8 43.12 -7.65 20.91
CA ASP A 8 44.43 -7.05 21.12
C ASP A 8 45.45 -7.54 20.09
N SER A 9 46.28 -6.64 19.59
CA SER A 9 47.57 -6.99 19.01
C SER A 9 48.63 -6.02 19.50
N HIS A 10 49.45 -6.56 20.40
CA HIS A 10 50.75 -6.11 20.82
C HIS A 10 51.57 -5.47 19.68
N GLY A 11 52.02 -4.25 19.91
CA GLY A 11 53.11 -3.60 19.18
C GLY A 11 54.11 -3.04 20.18
N GLY A 12 54.87 -3.93 20.82
CA GLY A 12 56.05 -3.53 21.58
C GLY A 12 57.12 -3.03 20.63
N LEU A 13 57.45 -1.74 20.71
CA LEU A 13 58.68 -1.19 20.15
C LEU A 13 59.58 -0.79 21.31
N THR A 14 60.51 -1.70 21.58
CA THR A 14 61.72 -1.49 22.35
C THR A 14 62.67 -0.54 21.63
N LEU A 15 63.26 0.39 22.41
CA LEU A 15 64.65 0.87 22.38
C LEU A 15 65.30 1.08 20.99
N ASP A 16 65.78 2.28 20.70
CA ASP A 16 67.20 2.57 20.97
C ASP A 16 67.59 4.03 20.67
N ARG A 17 68.40 4.56 21.58
CA ARG A 17 69.59 5.41 21.35
C ARG A 17 69.54 6.40 20.17
N CYS A 18 69.48 7.69 20.51
CA CYS A 18 70.44 8.70 20.06
C CYS A 18 69.96 10.09 20.50
N CYS A 19 70.58 10.63 21.54
CA CYS A 19 70.95 12.06 21.70
C CYS A 19 71.30 12.30 23.17
N ALA A 20 72.42 11.73 23.58
CA ALA A 20 73.22 12.29 24.66
C ALA A 20 73.84 13.60 24.14
N LEU A 21 73.07 14.68 24.17
CA LEU A 21 73.58 16.04 23.98
C LEU A 21 73.82 16.64 25.36
N THR A 22 75.08 16.53 25.76
CA THR A 22 75.68 17.14 26.94
C THR A 22 75.44 18.64 26.96
N TRP A 23 74.44 19.09 27.73
CA TRP A 23 74.34 20.48 28.20
C TRP A 23 75.28 20.67 29.40
N ARG A 24 76.58 20.72 29.13
CA ARG A 24 77.59 21.26 30.05
C ARG A 24 77.96 22.65 29.57
N GLY A 25 77.40 23.66 30.22
CA GLY A 25 77.84 25.04 30.02
C GLY A 25 76.76 26.07 30.28
N LEU A 26 76.50 26.34 31.57
CA LEU A 26 76.14 27.66 32.12
C LEU A 26 75.90 27.49 33.62
N VAL A 27 77.01 27.28 34.35
CA VAL A 27 77.05 27.41 35.81
C VAL A 27 77.21 28.90 36.09
N GLY A 28 76.11 29.51 36.52
CA GLY A 28 76.05 30.90 36.92
C GLY A 28 74.64 31.38 37.25
N GLN A 29 73.66 30.48 37.46
CA GLN A 29 72.32 30.85 37.91
C GLN A 29 71.85 29.93 39.03
N SER A 30 71.28 30.56 40.05
CA SER A 30 70.80 29.97 41.30
C SER A 30 69.89 28.74 41.09
N PRO A 31 70.13 27.59 41.76
CA PRO A 31 69.37 26.34 41.56
C PRO A 31 67.87 26.50 41.85
N TYR A 32 67.49 27.52 42.63
CA TYR A 32 66.10 27.85 42.95
C TYR A 32 65.32 28.47 41.78
N MET A 33 65.99 29.14 40.83
CA MET A 33 65.31 29.69 39.65
C MET A 33 64.86 28.60 38.67
N VAL A 34 65.69 27.57 38.47
CA VAL A 34 65.39 26.48 37.52
C VAL A 34 64.24 25.61 38.02
N GLN A 35 64.21 25.28 39.32
CA GLN A 35 63.09 24.52 39.92
C GLN A 35 61.76 25.25 39.82
N ASN A 36 61.73 26.57 40.09
CA ASN A 36 60.51 27.37 39.97
C ASN A 36 60.02 27.42 38.52
N LEU A 37 60.93 27.54 37.54
CA LEU A 37 60.55 27.50 36.12
C LEU A 37 59.90 26.16 35.76
N VAL A 38 60.50 25.03 36.14
CA VAL A 38 59.93 23.71 35.85
C VAL A 38 58.55 23.52 36.49
N ALA A 39 58.36 23.97 37.74
CA ALA A 39 57.07 23.91 38.42
C ALA A 39 55.99 24.77 37.72
N VAL A 40 56.35 25.98 37.30
CA VAL A 40 55.43 26.87 36.56
C VAL A 40 55.08 26.29 35.20
N PHE A 41 56.05 25.75 34.46
CA PHE A 41 55.79 25.12 33.15
C PHE A 41 54.89 23.88 33.27
N SER A 42 55.14 23.02 34.27
CA SER A 42 54.30 21.84 34.48
C SER A 42 52.88 22.20 34.94
N LEU A 43 52.72 23.24 35.76
CA LEU A 43 51.40 23.79 36.10
C LEU A 43 50.68 24.34 34.86
N LEU A 44 51.36 25.11 34.01
CA LEU A 44 50.78 25.66 32.77
C LEU A 44 50.37 24.56 31.79
N ILE A 45 51.19 23.52 31.63
CA ILE A 45 50.86 22.36 30.80
C ILE A 45 49.65 21.61 31.37
N GLY A 46 49.60 21.40 32.69
CA GLY A 46 48.45 20.77 33.35
C GLY A 46 47.15 21.56 33.19
N LEU A 47 47.22 22.89 33.37
CA LEU A 47 46.09 23.80 33.17
C LEU A 47 45.63 23.82 31.69
N GLY A 48 46.59 23.82 30.76
CA GLY A 48 46.33 23.72 29.32
C GLY A 48 45.60 22.42 28.94
N GLY A 49 46.05 21.28 29.47
CA GLY A 49 45.38 19.99 29.25
C GLY A 49 43.95 19.96 29.81
N LEU A 50 43.75 20.51 31.01
CA LEU A 50 42.44 20.53 31.67
C LEU A 50 41.43 21.43 30.92
N THR A 51 41.86 22.59 30.43
CA THR A 51 41.00 23.48 29.63
C THR A 51 40.61 22.85 28.29
N LEU A 52 41.56 22.22 27.59
CA LEU A 52 41.27 21.50 26.34
C LEU A 52 40.33 20.31 26.58
N SER A 53 40.57 19.52 27.61
CA SER A 53 39.70 18.39 27.99
C SER A 53 38.28 18.85 28.33
N PHE A 54 38.14 19.97 29.05
CA PHE A 54 36.83 20.52 29.40
C PHE A 54 36.08 21.05 28.15
N MET A 55 36.79 21.72 27.25
CA MET A 55 36.21 22.20 25.99
C MET A 55 35.75 21.05 25.09
N ASP A 56 36.54 19.99 24.99
CA ASP A 56 36.20 18.80 24.20
C ASP A 56 34.98 18.07 24.79
N HIS A 57 34.95 17.89 26.12
CA HIS A 57 33.82 17.27 26.80
C HIS A 57 32.50 18.05 26.59
N ARG A 58 32.54 19.40 26.66
CA ARG A 58 31.36 20.23 26.36
C ARG A 58 30.91 20.13 24.91
N ARG A 59 31.83 19.99 23.96
CA ARG A 59 31.49 19.77 22.54
C ARG A 59 30.79 18.43 22.36
N LYS A 60 31.32 17.38 22.98
CA LYS A 60 30.75 16.03 22.91
C LYS A 60 29.33 15.98 23.47
N ILE A 61 29.07 16.60 24.64
CA ILE A 61 27.71 16.66 25.21
C ILE A 61 26.74 17.38 24.26
N ARG A 62 27.16 18.47 23.62
CA ARG A 62 26.32 19.20 22.67
C ARG A 62 26.02 18.38 21.42
N GLN A 63 27.01 17.65 20.91
CA GLN A 63 26.84 16.77 19.76
C GLN A 63 25.89 15.61 20.07
N GLU A 64 26.06 14.93 21.20
CA GLU A 64 25.18 13.84 21.63
C GLU A 64 23.74 14.33 21.85
N ALA A 65 23.56 15.51 22.43
CA ALA A 65 22.24 16.13 22.59
C ALA A 65 21.59 16.45 21.24
N GLN A 66 22.34 17.00 20.28
CA GLN A 66 21.84 17.28 18.93
C GLN A 66 21.49 15.99 18.17
N GLU A 67 22.35 14.97 18.24
CA GLU A 67 22.10 13.69 17.57
C GLU A 67 20.90 12.94 18.16
N SER A 68 20.72 12.98 19.48
CA SER A 68 19.56 12.36 20.13
C SER A 68 18.26 13.08 19.78
N ALA A 69 18.28 14.41 19.66
CA ALA A 69 17.14 15.18 19.18
C ALA A 69 16.79 14.80 17.73
N LEU A 70 17.78 14.77 16.82
CA LEU A 70 17.58 14.36 15.43
C LEU A 70 17.05 12.92 15.32
N ARG A 71 17.60 11.99 16.09
CA ARG A 71 17.12 10.60 16.13
C ARG A 71 15.68 10.50 16.64
N ALA A 72 15.30 11.32 17.61
CA ALA A 72 13.93 11.36 18.13
C ALA A 72 12.95 11.92 17.08
N GLU A 73 13.34 12.96 16.33
CA GLU A 73 12.54 13.51 15.23
C GLU A 73 12.40 12.49 14.08
N GLU A 74 13.49 11.83 13.67
CA GLU A 74 13.43 10.78 12.65
C GLU A 74 12.53 9.62 13.07
N ALA A 75 12.57 9.21 14.34
CA ALA A 75 11.72 8.15 14.85
C ALA A 75 10.22 8.53 14.78
N ARG A 76 9.89 9.79 15.10
CA ARG A 76 8.53 10.32 14.96
C ARG A 76 8.08 10.32 13.49
N GLN A 77 8.91 10.81 12.58
CA GLN A 77 8.60 10.83 11.14
C GLN A 77 8.46 9.44 10.53
N ARG A 78 9.22 8.44 11.03
CA ARG A 78 9.04 7.04 10.61
C ARG A 78 7.70 6.51 11.09
N HIS A 79 7.36 6.75 12.36
CA HIS A 79 6.09 6.32 12.93
C HIS A 79 4.88 6.92 12.20
N GLU A 80 4.94 8.21 11.86
CA GLU A 80 3.89 8.88 11.06
C GLU A 80 3.74 8.25 9.68
N ARG A 81 4.85 8.03 8.96
CA ARG A 81 4.81 7.36 7.65
C ARG A 81 4.28 5.93 7.73
N ASP A 82 4.63 5.19 8.78
CA ASP A 82 4.14 3.84 8.99
C ASP A 82 2.62 3.84 9.22
N LEU A 83 2.10 4.79 10.01
CA LEU A 83 0.66 4.97 10.22
C LEU A 83 -0.07 5.35 8.91
N GLU A 84 0.48 6.28 8.13
CA GLU A 84 -0.08 6.65 6.83
C GLU A 84 -0.13 5.46 5.87
N GLN A 85 0.94 4.67 5.80
CA GLN A 85 0.98 3.46 4.97
C GLN A 85 -0.04 2.41 5.42
N GLN A 86 -0.23 2.25 6.73
CA GLN A 86 -1.25 1.35 7.27
C GLN A 86 -2.66 1.81 6.88
N LEU A 87 -2.97 3.09 7.01
CA LEU A 87 -4.27 3.64 6.62
C LEU A 87 -4.54 3.46 5.12
N GLN A 88 -3.56 3.75 4.27
CA GLN A 88 -3.67 3.54 2.82
C GLN A 88 -3.81 2.07 2.45
N TRP A 89 -3.19 1.15 3.21
CA TRP A 89 -3.36 -0.28 2.99
C TRP A 89 -4.79 -0.72 3.36
N ILE A 90 -5.30 -0.30 4.52
CA ILE A 90 -6.67 -0.59 4.96
C ILE A 90 -7.69 -0.08 3.94
N GLU A 91 -7.51 1.15 3.44
CA GLU A 91 -8.42 1.73 2.46
C GLU A 91 -8.42 0.95 1.14
N ARG A 92 -7.24 0.52 0.66
CA ARG A 92 -7.13 -0.31 -0.54
C ARG A 92 -7.81 -1.65 -0.37
N GLU A 93 -7.64 -2.28 0.78
CA GLU A 93 -8.26 -3.56 1.10
C GLU A 93 -9.79 -3.43 1.14
N GLN A 94 -10.32 -2.41 1.81
CA GLN A 94 -11.76 -2.14 1.83
C GLN A 94 -12.33 -1.84 0.44
N ARG A 95 -11.61 -1.08 -0.39
CA ARG A 95 -12.02 -0.82 -1.79
C ARG A 95 -12.05 -2.11 -2.61
N SER A 96 -11.06 -2.99 -2.42
CA SER A 96 -11.01 -4.30 -3.08
C SER A 96 -12.21 -5.17 -2.68
N GLN A 97 -12.49 -5.27 -1.37
CA GLN A 97 -13.62 -6.04 -0.86
C GLN A 97 -14.96 -5.53 -1.39
N ARG A 98 -15.21 -4.21 -1.33
CA ARG A 98 -16.41 -3.61 -1.93
C ARG A 98 -16.52 -3.88 -3.43
N GLY A 99 -15.39 -3.93 -4.13
CA GLY A 99 -15.33 -4.28 -5.55
C GLY A 99 -15.78 -5.72 -5.82
N LEU A 100 -15.35 -6.67 -4.98
CA LEU A 100 -15.75 -8.08 -5.07
C LEU A 100 -17.23 -8.28 -4.72
N GLU A 101 -17.72 -7.64 -3.66
CA GLU A 101 -19.15 -7.66 -3.28
C GLU A 101 -20.03 -7.16 -4.44
N ARG A 102 -19.68 -6.00 -5.02
CA ARG A 102 -20.38 -5.43 -6.17
C ARG A 102 -20.30 -6.36 -7.40
N HIS A 103 -19.15 -6.97 -7.62
CA HIS A 103 -18.95 -7.90 -8.73
C HIS A 103 -19.93 -9.08 -8.64
N GLN A 104 -20.04 -9.69 -7.47
CA GLN A 104 -20.98 -10.79 -7.24
C GLN A 104 -22.43 -10.34 -7.45
N ALA A 105 -22.84 -9.20 -6.88
CA ALA A 105 -24.19 -8.66 -7.07
C ALA A 105 -24.49 -8.35 -8.55
N SER A 106 -23.49 -7.99 -9.34
CA SER A 106 -23.65 -7.70 -10.78
C SER A 106 -23.98 -8.91 -11.64
N LEU A 107 -23.71 -10.13 -11.15
CA LEU A 107 -24.03 -11.38 -11.82
C LEU A 107 -25.53 -11.68 -11.85
N VAL A 108 -26.32 -11.10 -10.93
CA VAL A 108 -27.79 -11.21 -10.91
C VAL A 108 -28.39 -10.23 -11.91
N LYS A 109 -28.77 -10.71 -13.10
CA LYS A 109 -29.33 -9.89 -14.18
C LYS A 109 -30.84 -9.89 -14.17
N ALA A 110 -31.45 -8.75 -14.48
CA ALA A 110 -32.88 -8.66 -14.77
C ALA A 110 -33.05 -8.29 -16.24
N ARG A 111 -33.88 -9.04 -16.98
CA ARG A 111 -34.21 -8.78 -18.38
C ARG A 111 -35.71 -8.86 -18.59
N PHE A 112 -36.19 -8.17 -19.62
CA PHE A 112 -37.60 -8.18 -19.98
C PHE A 112 -37.81 -9.05 -21.21
N GLU A 113 -38.75 -9.98 -21.10
CA GLU A 113 -39.28 -10.71 -22.24
C GLU A 113 -40.69 -10.21 -22.51
N LEU A 114 -40.98 -9.89 -23.77
CA LEU A 114 -42.32 -9.47 -24.20
C LEU A 114 -42.95 -10.65 -24.92
N ARG A 115 -44.00 -11.22 -24.35
CA ARG A 115 -44.76 -12.31 -24.98
C ARG A 115 -46.08 -11.79 -25.53
N PRO A 116 -46.51 -12.24 -26.72
CA PRO A 116 -47.85 -11.91 -27.21
C PRO A 116 -48.90 -12.48 -26.25
N SER A 117 -49.92 -11.68 -25.93
CA SER A 117 -51.03 -12.12 -25.08
C SER A 117 -51.97 -13.04 -25.85
N SER A 118 -52.41 -14.14 -25.22
CA SER A 118 -53.48 -15.00 -25.75
C SER A 118 -54.86 -14.36 -25.63
N LEU A 119 -55.00 -13.27 -24.85
CA LEU A 119 -56.29 -12.62 -24.58
C LEU A 119 -56.73 -11.71 -25.73
N HIS A 120 -55.80 -11.00 -26.37
CA HIS A 120 -56.15 -10.09 -27.46
C HIS A 120 -54.97 -9.80 -28.41
N ASN A 121 -55.27 -9.67 -29.70
CA ASN A 121 -54.30 -9.24 -30.70
C ASN A 121 -53.82 -7.82 -30.40
N GLY A 122 -52.50 -7.61 -30.36
CA GLY A 122 -51.89 -6.31 -30.05
C GLY A 122 -51.63 -6.05 -28.56
N TRP A 123 -52.01 -6.98 -27.69
CA TRP A 123 -51.60 -6.96 -26.28
C TRP A 123 -50.35 -7.81 -26.08
N ILE A 124 -49.50 -7.35 -25.17
CA ILE A 124 -48.28 -8.05 -24.76
C ILE A 124 -48.33 -8.29 -23.26
N VAL A 125 -47.85 -9.45 -22.85
CA VAL A 125 -47.60 -9.83 -21.47
C VAL A 125 -46.12 -9.61 -21.24
N PRO A 126 -45.71 -8.52 -20.58
CA PRO A 126 -44.33 -8.33 -20.21
C PRO A 126 -43.99 -9.31 -19.08
N GLU A 127 -42.80 -9.89 -19.15
CA GLU A 127 -42.29 -10.84 -18.17
C GLU A 127 -40.92 -10.37 -17.73
N VAL A 128 -40.71 -10.30 -16.42
CA VAL A 128 -39.42 -9.98 -15.82
C VAL A 128 -38.71 -11.29 -15.55
N VAL A 129 -37.61 -11.53 -16.27
CA VAL A 129 -36.76 -12.69 -16.05
C VAL A 129 -35.56 -12.26 -15.24
N VAL A 130 -35.45 -12.80 -14.02
CA VAL A 130 -34.32 -12.61 -13.12
C VAL A 130 -33.40 -13.80 -13.27
N GLU A 131 -32.18 -13.57 -13.71
CA GLU A 131 -31.15 -14.59 -13.94
C GLU A 131 -30.02 -14.44 -12.94
N ASN A 132 -29.76 -15.47 -12.15
CA ASN A 132 -28.57 -15.54 -11.30
C ASN A 132 -27.45 -16.30 -12.03
N ARG A 133 -26.42 -15.57 -12.46
CA ARG A 133 -25.21 -16.15 -13.07
C ARG A 133 -24.10 -16.44 -12.07
N SER A 134 -24.35 -16.23 -10.79
CA SER A 134 -23.44 -16.61 -9.71
C SER A 134 -23.48 -18.12 -9.50
N ASP A 135 -22.37 -18.68 -9.05
CA ASP A 135 -22.28 -20.04 -8.49
C ASP A 135 -22.88 -20.13 -7.08
N GLN A 136 -23.23 -18.97 -6.50
CA GLN A 136 -23.80 -18.86 -5.16
C GLN A 136 -25.29 -18.47 -5.25
N PRO A 137 -26.15 -19.06 -4.40
CA PRO A 137 -27.57 -18.75 -4.36
C PRO A 137 -27.80 -17.35 -3.79
N VAL A 138 -28.84 -16.68 -4.28
CA VAL A 138 -29.36 -15.44 -3.70
C VAL A 138 -30.72 -15.69 -3.07
N ARG A 139 -31.05 -14.92 -2.03
CA ARG A 139 -32.27 -15.10 -1.22
C ARG A 139 -33.17 -13.89 -1.32
N ASP A 140 -34.42 -14.06 -0.88
CA ASP A 140 -35.40 -12.98 -0.72
C ASP A 140 -35.55 -12.12 -1.99
N VAL A 141 -35.61 -12.78 -3.15
CA VAL A 141 -35.75 -12.10 -4.43
C VAL A 141 -37.15 -11.53 -4.53
N ARG A 142 -37.27 -10.21 -4.58
CA ARG A 142 -38.54 -9.48 -4.66
C ARG A 142 -38.53 -8.61 -5.90
N VAL A 143 -39.52 -8.82 -6.77
CA VAL A 143 -39.69 -8.03 -7.99
C VAL A 143 -40.86 -7.08 -7.80
N ALA A 144 -40.58 -5.78 -7.89
CA ALA A 144 -41.58 -4.74 -7.82
C ALA A 144 -41.61 -3.92 -9.12
N PHE A 145 -42.77 -3.37 -9.43
CA PHE A 145 -43.01 -2.50 -10.58
C PHE A 145 -43.93 -1.38 -10.18
N LEU A 146 -43.50 -0.14 -10.42
CA LEU A 146 -44.24 1.05 -10.00
C LEU A 146 -44.52 1.07 -8.48
N GLY A 147 -43.69 0.38 -7.68
CA GLY A 147 -43.85 0.25 -6.24
C GLY A 147 -44.68 -0.95 -5.79
N ASP A 148 -45.41 -1.60 -6.70
CA ASP A 148 -46.22 -2.78 -6.39
C ASP A 148 -45.39 -4.06 -6.54
N VAL A 149 -45.48 -4.94 -5.54
CA VAL A 149 -44.82 -6.25 -5.59
C VAL A 149 -45.58 -7.17 -6.53
N ILE A 150 -44.88 -7.69 -7.54
CA ILE A 150 -45.46 -8.58 -8.54
C ILE A 150 -45.21 -10.03 -8.17
N GLY A 151 -44.05 -10.30 -7.58
CA GLY A 151 -43.65 -11.65 -7.24
C GLY A 151 -42.44 -11.67 -6.33
N GLU A 152 -42.34 -12.76 -5.60
CA GLU A 152 -41.30 -13.04 -4.63
C GLU A 152 -40.82 -14.47 -4.82
N SER A 153 -39.53 -14.69 -4.67
CA SER A 153 -38.88 -15.99 -4.67
C SER A 153 -37.94 -16.06 -3.47
N THR A 154 -38.15 -17.05 -2.60
CA THR A 154 -37.38 -17.17 -1.36
C THR A 154 -35.89 -17.42 -1.63
N THR A 155 -35.58 -18.17 -2.69
CA THR A 155 -34.21 -18.50 -3.07
C THR A 155 -34.12 -18.70 -4.57
N LEU A 156 -33.13 -18.05 -5.18
CA LEU A 156 -32.76 -18.20 -6.57
C LEU A 156 -31.34 -18.77 -6.62
N ASP A 157 -31.27 -20.06 -6.89
CA ASP A 157 -30.01 -20.76 -7.16
C ASP A 157 -29.41 -20.30 -8.50
N THR A 158 -28.43 -21.02 -9.06
CA THR A 158 -27.93 -20.75 -10.41
C THR A 158 -29.01 -21.07 -11.44
N GLY A 159 -29.60 -20.05 -12.06
CA GLY A 159 -30.76 -20.24 -12.93
C GLY A 159 -31.52 -18.96 -13.26
N GLN A 160 -32.79 -19.12 -13.62
CA GLN A 160 -33.69 -18.03 -14.00
C GLN A 160 -35.08 -18.24 -13.39
N ASP A 161 -35.62 -17.19 -12.77
CA ASP A 161 -37.02 -17.09 -12.38
C ASP A 161 -37.72 -16.04 -13.24
N ALA A 162 -38.99 -16.27 -13.56
CA ALA A 162 -39.78 -15.41 -14.41
C ALA A 162 -41.06 -14.93 -13.71
N PHE A 163 -41.28 -13.62 -13.74
CA PHE A 163 -42.39 -12.96 -13.06
C PHE A 163 -43.25 -12.22 -14.08
N GLN A 164 -44.51 -12.64 -14.23
CA GLN A 164 -45.42 -12.08 -15.21
C GLN A 164 -46.02 -10.76 -14.71
N LEU A 165 -45.99 -9.73 -15.56
CA LEU A 165 -46.66 -8.46 -15.32
C LEU A 165 -48.09 -8.48 -15.88
N ALA A 166 -48.92 -7.56 -15.40
CA ALA A 166 -50.24 -7.34 -15.96
C ALA A 166 -50.14 -7.05 -17.48
N PRO A 167 -51.00 -7.65 -18.32
CA PRO A 167 -50.98 -7.43 -19.76
C PRO A 167 -51.14 -5.94 -20.13
N VAL A 168 -50.37 -5.45 -21.10
CA VAL A 168 -50.37 -4.06 -21.54
C VAL A 168 -50.49 -3.97 -23.07
N GLN A 169 -51.12 -2.90 -23.57
CA GLN A 169 -51.10 -2.59 -25.01
C GLN A 169 -49.67 -2.27 -25.47
N ALA A 170 -49.28 -2.83 -26.62
CA ALA A 170 -47.91 -2.78 -27.14
C ALA A 170 -47.32 -1.36 -27.30
N ALA A 171 -48.15 -0.35 -27.55
CA ALA A 171 -47.71 1.03 -27.72
C ALA A 171 -47.23 1.73 -26.43
N ARG A 172 -47.46 1.13 -25.23
CA ARG A 172 -47.26 1.80 -23.93
C ARG A 172 -46.17 1.18 -23.04
N THR A 173 -45.42 0.19 -23.51
CA THR A 173 -44.55 -0.64 -22.65
C THR A 173 -43.16 -0.09 -22.40
N SER A 174 -42.49 0.53 -23.38
CA SER A 174 -41.05 0.83 -23.29
C SER A 174 -40.65 1.77 -22.14
N HIS A 175 -41.45 2.80 -21.84
CA HIS A 175 -41.14 3.76 -20.77
C HIS A 175 -41.40 3.21 -19.37
N LYS A 176 -42.33 2.26 -19.22
CA LYS A 176 -42.75 1.76 -17.91
C LYS A 176 -41.77 0.77 -17.30
N LEU A 177 -41.01 0.05 -18.12
CA LEU A 177 -40.02 -0.95 -17.68
C LEU A 177 -38.87 -0.35 -16.85
N ARG A 178 -38.72 0.98 -16.86
CA ARG A 178 -37.77 1.75 -16.05
C ARG A 178 -38.10 1.72 -14.55
N HIS A 179 -39.34 1.42 -14.20
CA HIS A 179 -39.84 1.40 -12.81
C HIS A 179 -39.81 0.01 -12.17
N VAL A 180 -39.14 -0.95 -12.81
CA VAL A 180 -38.94 -2.27 -12.24
C VAL A 180 -37.75 -2.23 -11.31
N THR A 181 -37.91 -2.83 -10.14
CA THR A 181 -36.85 -2.99 -9.15
C THR A 181 -36.81 -4.45 -8.75
N VAL A 182 -35.61 -5.02 -8.72
CA VAL A 182 -35.36 -6.37 -8.23
C VAL A 182 -34.51 -6.28 -6.98
N ASP A 183 -35.12 -6.57 -5.84
CA ASP A 183 -34.43 -6.61 -4.56
C ASP A 183 -34.00 -8.07 -4.29
N PHE A 184 -32.80 -8.29 -3.77
CA PHE A 184 -32.30 -9.62 -3.43
C PHE A 184 -31.24 -9.53 -2.32
N THR A 185 -31.03 -10.63 -1.61
CA THR A 185 -30.01 -10.76 -0.57
C THR A 185 -28.92 -11.72 -1.07
N ASP A 186 -27.66 -11.29 -1.05
CA ASP A 186 -26.53 -12.14 -1.42
C ASP A 186 -26.14 -13.14 -0.31
N VAL A 187 -25.15 -13.99 -0.57
CA VAL A 187 -24.67 -14.99 0.41
C VAL A 187 -24.08 -14.34 1.67
N ALA A 188 -23.57 -13.11 1.55
CA ALA A 188 -22.99 -12.35 2.65
C ALA A 188 -24.07 -11.67 3.51
N GLY A 189 -25.35 -11.82 3.14
CA GLY A 189 -26.48 -11.18 3.81
C GLY A 189 -26.65 -9.71 3.43
N ILE A 190 -25.97 -9.24 2.38
CA ILE A 190 -26.09 -7.87 1.90
C ILE A 190 -27.30 -7.81 0.97
N ARG A 191 -28.19 -6.86 1.25
CA ARG A 191 -29.35 -6.57 0.41
C ARG A 191 -28.95 -5.63 -0.72
N TRP A 192 -29.35 -6.00 -1.93
CA TRP A 192 -29.11 -5.29 -3.16
C TRP A 192 -30.43 -5.00 -3.86
N ARG A 193 -30.51 -3.83 -4.49
CA ARG A 193 -31.60 -3.45 -5.39
C ARG A 193 -31.02 -3.23 -6.78
N ARG A 194 -31.59 -3.90 -7.77
CA ARG A 194 -31.29 -3.70 -9.18
C ARG A 194 -32.43 -2.94 -9.84
N ASP A 195 -32.15 -1.73 -10.30
CA ASP A 195 -33.10 -0.91 -11.02
C ASP A 195 -33.28 -1.43 -12.46
N GLY A 196 -34.40 -1.12 -13.11
CA GLY A 196 -34.68 -1.52 -14.50
C GLY A 196 -33.67 -0.99 -15.53
N TYR A 197 -32.85 0.00 -15.16
CA TYR A 197 -31.70 0.49 -15.93
C TYR A 197 -30.44 -0.36 -15.78
N GLY A 198 -30.47 -1.38 -14.92
CA GLY A 198 -29.35 -2.26 -14.61
C GLY A 198 -28.38 -1.72 -13.55
N LEU A 199 -28.67 -0.57 -12.94
CA LEU A 199 -27.90 -0.01 -11.81
C LEU A 199 -28.14 -0.83 -10.54
N LEU A 200 -27.11 -0.92 -9.70
CA LEU A 200 -27.16 -1.62 -8.42
C LEU A 200 -27.11 -0.61 -7.28
N ARG A 201 -27.90 -0.84 -6.24
CA ARG A 201 -27.87 -0.07 -5.00
C ARG A 201 -27.71 -1.05 -3.85
N ARG A 202 -26.79 -0.74 -2.95
CA ARG A 202 -26.62 -1.49 -1.70
C ARG A 202 -27.58 -0.94 -0.64
N ALA A 203 -28.19 -1.80 0.16
CA ALA A 203 -28.96 -1.34 1.31
C ALA A 203 -28.06 -0.64 2.34
N GLN A 204 -28.54 0.43 2.95
CA GLN A 204 -27.81 1.11 4.02
C GLN A 204 -27.84 0.27 5.31
N PRO A 205 -26.73 0.25 6.08
CA PRO A 205 -26.71 -0.43 7.37
C PRO A 205 -27.80 0.13 8.29
N GLY A 206 -28.65 -0.74 8.84
CA GLY A 206 -29.74 -0.34 9.75
C GLY A 206 -31.07 -0.02 9.07
N ALA A 207 -31.16 -0.07 7.74
CA ALA A 207 -32.44 0.02 7.04
C ALA A 207 -33.25 -1.27 7.24
N GLY A 208 -34.17 -1.27 8.21
CA GLY A 208 -35.07 -2.40 8.45
C GLY A 208 -36.12 -2.57 7.35
N ASP A 209 -36.64 -1.46 6.84
CA ASP A 209 -37.65 -1.43 5.78
C ASP A 209 -37.00 -1.10 4.42
N PRO A 210 -37.09 -1.98 3.40
CA PRO A 210 -36.58 -1.72 2.04
C PRO A 210 -37.30 -0.57 1.33
N ASP A 211 -38.52 -0.24 1.73
CA ASP A 211 -39.34 0.77 1.06
C ASP A 211 -39.22 2.14 1.74
N ALA A 212 -38.46 2.22 2.85
CA ALA A 212 -38.19 3.47 3.54
C ALA A 212 -37.30 4.41 2.70
N PRO A 213 -37.55 5.73 2.76
CA PRO A 213 -36.69 6.71 2.11
C PRO A 213 -35.28 6.64 2.71
N GLY A 214 -34.26 6.52 1.85
CA GLY A 214 -32.87 6.38 2.28
C GLY A 214 -32.45 4.94 2.63
N ALA A 215 -33.32 3.94 2.47
CA ALA A 215 -32.95 2.53 2.69
C ALA A 215 -31.83 2.04 1.75
N TRP A 216 -31.60 2.75 0.64
CA TRP A 216 -30.64 2.40 -0.39
C TRP A 216 -29.56 3.46 -0.52
N GLY A 217 -28.33 3.01 -0.76
CA GLY A 217 -27.20 3.86 -1.07
C GLY A 217 -27.25 4.45 -2.48
N GLU A 218 -26.15 5.09 -2.84
CA GLU A 218 -25.94 5.65 -4.18
C GLU A 218 -26.02 4.57 -5.26
N PRO A 219 -26.57 4.89 -6.44
CA PRO A 219 -26.62 3.97 -7.57
C PRO A 219 -25.22 3.75 -8.15
N GLU A 220 -24.85 2.48 -8.26
CA GLU A 220 -23.57 2.03 -8.79
C GLU A 220 -23.78 1.32 -10.13
N PRO A 221 -22.93 1.58 -11.14
CA PRO A 221 -22.99 0.85 -12.39
C PRO A 221 -22.62 -0.63 -12.13
N PRO A 222 -23.28 -1.58 -12.83
CA PRO A 222 -22.89 -2.98 -12.73
C PRO A 222 -21.45 -3.10 -13.22
N THR A 223 -20.63 -3.92 -12.56
CA THR A 223 -19.28 -4.22 -13.01
C THR A 223 -19.40 -5.01 -14.32
N VAL A 224 -19.34 -4.31 -15.45
CA VAL A 224 -19.40 -4.92 -16.78
C VAL A 224 -18.15 -5.78 -16.95
N LEU A 225 -18.28 -7.08 -16.68
CA LEU A 225 -17.48 -8.06 -17.41
C LEU A 225 -17.97 -7.96 -18.85
N GLY A 226 -17.26 -7.20 -19.69
CA GLY A 226 -17.18 -7.58 -21.10
C GLY A 226 -16.78 -9.06 -21.17
N PRO A 227 -17.07 -9.78 -22.26
CA PRO A 227 -16.49 -11.11 -22.45
C PRO A 227 -15.01 -10.96 -22.10
N ALA A 228 -14.54 -11.70 -21.10
CA ALA A 228 -13.20 -11.54 -20.58
C ALA A 228 -12.27 -11.51 -21.78
N SER A 229 -11.79 -10.32 -22.16
CA SER A 229 -10.61 -10.21 -22.98
C SER A 229 -9.60 -10.88 -22.09
N ALA A 230 -9.32 -12.15 -22.42
CA ALA A 230 -8.36 -12.99 -21.73
C ALA A 230 -7.21 -12.07 -21.36
N PRO A 231 -6.81 -12.00 -20.07
CA PRO A 231 -5.83 -11.02 -19.62
C PRO A 231 -4.72 -11.07 -20.64
N ALA A 232 -4.56 -9.98 -21.41
CA ALA A 232 -3.55 -9.90 -22.43
C ALA A 232 -2.28 -10.17 -21.66
N LEU A 233 -1.75 -11.39 -21.81
CA LEU A 233 -0.61 -11.85 -21.06
C LEU A 233 0.39 -10.71 -21.16
N PRO A 234 0.87 -10.15 -20.03
CA PRO A 234 1.82 -9.06 -20.11
C PRO A 234 2.89 -9.52 -21.08
N PRO A 235 3.22 -8.74 -22.13
CA PRO A 235 4.17 -9.18 -23.13
C PRO A 235 5.36 -9.69 -22.36
N VAL A 236 5.64 -11.00 -22.51
CA VAL A 236 6.74 -11.67 -21.83
C VAL A 236 7.91 -10.73 -22.04
N ARG A 237 8.33 -10.04 -20.98
CA ARG A 237 9.50 -9.18 -21.01
C ARG A 237 10.62 -10.15 -21.29
N GLN A 238 10.92 -10.36 -22.56
CA GLN A 238 12.16 -10.95 -22.99
C GLN A 238 13.21 -10.13 -22.26
N ARG A 239 13.86 -10.76 -21.29
CA ARG A 239 15.06 -10.26 -20.62
C ARG A 239 16.14 -10.14 -21.68
N VAL A 240 16.03 -9.14 -22.55
CA VAL A 240 17.12 -8.73 -23.43
C VAL A 240 17.88 -7.67 -22.66
N GLY A 241 19.08 -8.00 -22.18
CA GLY A 241 20.11 -6.97 -22.04
C GLY A 241 20.88 -6.82 -20.73
N PHE A 242 20.73 -7.68 -19.71
CA PHE A 242 21.61 -7.59 -18.52
C PHE A 242 23.05 -8.09 -18.74
N LEU A 243 23.35 -8.62 -19.93
CA LEU A 243 24.72 -9.06 -20.29
C LEU A 243 25.61 -7.94 -20.85
N ARG A 244 25.05 -6.81 -21.30
CA ARG A 244 25.85 -5.70 -21.84
C ARG A 244 26.70 -4.94 -20.80
N PRO A 245 26.25 -4.63 -19.57
CA PRO A 245 27.10 -3.93 -18.61
C PRO A 245 28.22 -4.81 -18.04
N ALA A 246 27.99 -6.12 -17.92
CA ALA A 246 29.01 -7.06 -17.42
C ALA A 246 30.17 -7.23 -18.41
N VAL A 247 29.87 -7.34 -19.71
CA VAL A 247 30.91 -7.43 -20.75
C VAL A 247 31.74 -6.14 -20.83
N ALA A 248 31.12 -4.98 -20.66
CA ALA A 248 31.84 -3.70 -20.64
C ALA A 248 32.78 -3.55 -19.43
N LEU A 249 32.38 -4.03 -18.25
CA LEU A 249 33.25 -4.00 -17.06
C LEU A 249 34.47 -4.91 -17.19
N ILE A 250 34.30 -6.09 -17.80
CA ILE A 250 35.40 -7.03 -18.03
C ILE A 250 36.40 -6.49 -19.05
N SER A 251 35.94 -5.84 -20.13
CA SER A 251 36.86 -5.25 -21.11
C SER A 251 37.60 -4.04 -20.56
N VAL A 252 36.98 -3.17 -19.76
CA VAL A 252 37.67 -2.04 -19.11
C VAL A 252 38.74 -2.52 -18.13
N THR A 253 38.46 -3.57 -17.34
CA THR A 253 39.44 -4.13 -16.39
C THR A 253 40.61 -4.81 -17.09
N LEU A 254 40.38 -5.53 -18.19
CA LEU A 254 41.46 -6.13 -18.98
C LEU A 254 42.35 -5.08 -19.66
N ILE A 255 41.76 -4.01 -20.20
CA ILE A 255 42.53 -2.91 -20.83
C ILE A 255 43.38 -2.19 -19.79
N ALA A 256 42.80 -1.87 -18.62
CA ALA A 256 43.53 -1.21 -17.53
C ALA A 256 44.67 -2.09 -16.98
N GLY A 257 44.43 -3.40 -16.82
CA GLY A 257 45.45 -4.36 -16.39
C GLY A 257 46.58 -4.53 -17.43
N GLY A 258 46.25 -4.57 -18.72
CA GLY A 258 47.23 -4.68 -19.80
C GLY A 258 48.13 -3.43 -19.92
N LEU A 259 47.53 -2.23 -19.81
CA LEU A 259 48.28 -0.96 -19.80
C LEU A 259 49.22 -0.86 -18.60
N TRP A 260 48.78 -1.30 -17.42
CA TRP A 260 49.64 -1.35 -16.24
C TRP A 260 50.84 -2.27 -16.47
N TRP A 261 50.62 -3.47 -17.02
CA TRP A 261 51.68 -4.44 -17.26
C TRP A 261 52.72 -3.91 -18.25
N LEU A 262 52.28 -3.28 -19.35
CA LEU A 262 53.14 -2.62 -20.33
C LEU A 262 53.94 -1.42 -19.78
N LEU A 263 53.41 -0.69 -18.79
CA LEU A 263 54.14 0.41 -18.16
C LEU A 263 55.20 -0.07 -17.16
N ARG A 264 55.13 -1.33 -16.73
CA ARG A 264 56.03 -1.91 -15.72
C ARG A 264 57.19 -2.71 -16.35
N HIS A 265 57.17 -2.97 -17.65
CA HIS A 265 58.20 -3.69 -18.39
C HIS A 265 58.72 -2.85 -19.54
#